data_AF-A0A950PWP8-F1
#
_entry.id   AF-A0A950PWP8-F1
#
_cell.length_a   1.000
_cell.length_b   1.000
_cell.length_c   1.000
_cell.angle_alpha   90.00
_cell.angle_beta   90.00
_cell.angle_gamma   90.00
#
_symmetry.space_group_name_H-M   'P 1'
#
loop_
_entity.id
_entity.type
_entity.pdbx_description
1 polymer ?
#
loop_
_entity_poly.entity_id
_entity_poly.type
_entity_poly.pdbx_seq_one_letter_code
_entity_poly.pdbx_strand_id
1 'polypeptide(L)' 'EVARIEGHAEGSWILIDLGNVIVHIFTPEQRAFYNLERLWSDAALRQTQGDPGSERRAL' A
#
# COMPACT_ATOMS: atom_id res chain seq x y z
N GLU A 1 8.60 14.96 -6.86
CA GLU A 1 8.31 15.56 -5.54
C GLU A 1 8.41 14.46 -4.50
N VAL A 2 8.86 14.77 -3.27
CA VAL A 2 9.16 13.74 -2.26
C VAL A 2 7.86 13.13 -1.75
N ALA A 3 7.77 11.80 -1.83
CA ALA A 3 6.68 11.02 -1.25
C ALA A 3 6.60 11.24 0.27
N ARG A 4 5.43 11.63 0.78
CA ARG A 4 5.21 11.72 2.23
C ARG A 4 4.94 10.30 2.74
N ILE A 5 5.67 9.90 3.79
CA ILE A 5 5.51 8.60 4.44
C ILE A 5 4.96 8.84 5.85
N GLU A 6 3.86 8.16 6.19
CA GLU A 6 3.23 8.18 7.51
C GLU A 6 3.07 6.74 8.03
N GLY A 7 3.02 6.54 9.35
CA GLY A 7 2.85 5.22 9.95
C GLY A 7 2.81 5.23 11.47
N HIS A 8 2.17 4.22 12.07
CA HIS A 8 2.18 4.02 13.53
C HIS A 8 3.54 3.45 13.97
N ALA A 9 4.00 3.84 15.17
CA ALA A 9 5.34 3.53 15.70
C ALA A 9 5.72 2.03 15.72
N GLU A 10 4.75 1.14 15.63
CA GLU A 10 4.94 -0.33 15.65
C GLU A 10 5.07 -0.95 14.25
N GLY A 11 5.01 -0.15 13.17
CA GLY A 11 5.12 -0.66 11.80
C GLY A 11 3.91 -1.47 11.32
N SER A 12 2.81 -1.45 12.06
CA SER A 12 1.59 -2.19 11.75
C SER A 12 0.84 -1.65 10.52
N TRP A 13 1.08 -0.37 10.19
CA TRP A 13 0.58 0.30 9.01
C TRP A 13 1.54 1.40 8.54
N ILE A 14 1.67 1.51 7.21
CA ILE A 14 2.41 2.57 6.54
C ILE A 14 1.52 3.13 5.42
N LEU A 15 1.50 4.45 5.30
CA LEU A 15 0.93 5.19 4.18
C LEU A 15 2.02 5.92 3.41
N ILE A 16 1.94 5.83 2.09
CA ILE A 16 2.82 6.55 1.18
C ILE A 16 1.95 7.38 0.24
N ASP A 17 2.15 8.68 0.27
CA ASP A 17 1.51 9.63 -0.64
C ASP A 17 2.47 9.97 -1.79
N LEU A 18 2.06 9.62 -3.02
CA LEU A 18 2.76 9.90 -4.28
C LEU A 18 2.07 11.01 -5.11
N GLY A 19 1.15 11.75 -4.49
CA GLY A 19 0.35 12.81 -5.12
C GLY A 19 -0.87 12.27 -5.86
N ASN A 20 -0.68 11.43 -6.88
CA ASN A 20 -1.78 10.83 -7.66
C ASN A 20 -2.12 9.40 -7.22
N VAL A 21 -1.26 8.76 -6.43
CA VAL A 21 -1.42 7.40 -5.92
C VAL A 21 -1.11 7.41 -4.43
N ILE A 22 -1.99 6.79 -3.63
CA ILE A 22 -1.77 6.56 -2.21
C ILE A 22 -1.61 5.06 -1.99
N VAL A 23 -0.49 4.65 -1.41
CA VAL A 23 -0.19 3.25 -1.09
C VAL A 23 -0.43 3.01 0.39
N HIS A 24 -1.24 2.01 0.71
CA HIS A 24 -1.44 1.54 2.08
C HIS A 24 -0.77 0.17 2.24
N ILE A 25 0.15 0.06 3.19
CA ILE A 25 0.83 -1.18 3.56
C ILE A 25 0.35 -1.55 4.96
N PHE A 26 -0.27 -2.71 5.10
CA PHE A 26 -0.84 -3.18 6.36
C PHE A 26 -0.27 -4.56 6.74
N THR A 27 -0.19 -4.85 8.04
CA THR A 27 -0.19 -6.26 8.49
C THR A 27 -1.55 -6.91 8.20
N PRO A 28 -1.64 -8.25 8.15
CA PRO A 28 -2.91 -8.94 7.95
C PRO A 28 -4.00 -8.52 8.94
N GLU A 29 -3.65 -8.32 10.21
CA GLU A 29 -4.57 -7.92 11.27
C GLU A 29 -5.11 -6.50 11.04
N GLN A 30 -4.24 -5.55 10.70
CA GLN A 30 -4.66 -4.18 10.42
C GLN A 30 -5.49 -4.09 9.14
N ARG A 31 -5.14 -4.86 8.10
CA ARG A 31 -5.94 -4.91 6.86
C ARG A 31 -7.36 -5.39 7.13
N ALA A 32 -7.51 -6.43 7.95
CA ALA A 32 -8.81 -6.95 8.36
C ALA A 32 -9.59 -5.95 9.21
N PHE A 33 -8.91 -5.23 10.12
CA PHE A 33 -9.52 -4.22 10.97
C PHE A 33 -10.05 -3.01 10.17
N TYR A 34 -9.23 -2.43 9.29
CA TYR A 34 -9.62 -1.27 8.49
C TYR A 34 -10.54 -1.60 7.32
N ASN A 35 -10.40 -2.80 6.74
CA ASN A 35 -11.26 -3.34 5.67
C ASN A 35 -11.55 -2.31 4.55
N LEU A 36 -10.49 -1.70 4.04
CA LEU A 36 -10.61 -0.65 3.01
C LEU A 36 -11.19 -1.21 1.71
N GLU A 37 -11.08 -2.51 1.46
CA GLU A 37 -11.70 -3.22 0.34
C GLU A 37 -13.21 -3.00 0.30
N ARG A 38 -13.86 -2.93 1.47
CA ARG A 38 -15.30 -2.63 1.56
C ARG A 38 -15.59 -1.18 1.21
N LEU A 39 -14.73 -0.25 1.60
CA LEU A 39 -14.91 1.18 1.32
C LEU A 39 -14.75 1.48 -0.18
N TRP A 40 -13.81 0.79 -0.83
CA TRP A 40 -13.47 1.00 -2.23
C TRP A 40 -14.07 -0.05 -3.18
N SER A 41 -15.10 -0.79 -2.73
CA SER A 41 -15.68 -1.91 -3.50
C SER A 41 -16.22 -1.49 -4.87
N ASP A 42 -16.62 -0.22 -4.99
CA ASP A 42 -17.23 0.32 -6.20
C ASP A 42 -16.18 0.83 -7.21
N ALA A 43 -14.91 0.87 -6.82
CA ALA A 43 -13.82 1.26 -7.69
C ALA A 43 -13.40 0.11 -8.63
N ALA A 44 -13.06 0.44 -9.87
CA ALA A 44 -12.54 -0.56 -10.80
C ALA A 44 -11.19 -1.10 -10.31
N LEU A 45 -11.15 -2.38 -9.94
CA LEU A 45 -9.92 -3.04 -9.52
C LEU A 45 -8.96 -3.11 -10.71
N ARG A 46 -7.81 -2.44 -10.58
CA ARG A 46 -6.71 -2.54 -11.54
C ARG A 46 -5.62 -3.41 -10.95
N GLN A 47 -5.39 -4.57 -11.57
CA GLN A 47 -4.17 -5.31 -11.31
C GLN A 47 -3.01 -4.56 -11.95
N THR A 48 -1.99 -4.26 -11.15
CA THR A 48 -0.75 -3.72 -11.69
C THR A 48 0.05 -4.87 -12.30
N GLN A 49 0.51 -4.70 -13.55
CA GLN A 49 1.45 -5.63 -14.15
C GLN A 49 2.77 -5.50 -13.37
N GLY A 50 3.13 -6.53 -12.60
CA GLY A 50 4.47 -6.59 -12.01
C GLY A 50 5.51 -6.66 -13.12
N ASP A 51 6.58 -5.87 -13.01
CA ASP A 51 7.75 -6.05 -13.87
C ASP A 51 8.40 -7.40 -13.51
N PRO A 52 8.50 -8.36 -14.45
CA PRO A 52 9.15 -9.66 -14.18
C PRO A 52 10.62 -9.53 -13.75
N GLY A 53 11.26 -8.38 -14.00
CA GLY A 53 12.67 -8.13 -13.69
C GLY A 53 12.95 -7.51 -12.31
N SER A 54 11.94 -7.24 -11.47
CA SER A 54 12.12 -6.45 -10.25
C SER A 54 12.68 -7.18 -9.02
N GLU A 55 13.24 -8.39 -9.17
CA GLU A 55 14.02 -9.05 -8.10
C GLU A 55 15.31 -8.27 -7.83
N ARG A 56 15.20 -7.22 -7.01
CA ARG A 56 16.37 -6.56 -6.45
C ARG A 56 17.09 -7.58 -5.56
N ARG A 57 18.32 -7.91 -5.95
CA ARG A 57 19.31 -8.60 -5.09
C ARG A 57 19.29 -7.96 -3.70
N ALA A 58 18.84 -8.73 -2.71
CA ALA A 58 19.23 -8.49 -1.34
C ALA A 58 20.75 -8.64 -1.28
N LEU A 59 21.45 -7.54 -0.95
CA LEU A 59 22.86 -7.56 -0.56
C LEU A 59 23.00 -8.17 0.83
#